data_AF-A0AAJ6T5Z2-F1
#
_entry.id   AF-A0AAJ6T5Z2-F1
#
_cell.length_a   1.000
_cell.length_b   1.000
_cell.length_c   1.000
_cell.angle_alpha   90.00
_cell.angle_beta   90.00
_cell.angle_gamma   90.00
#
_symmetry.space_group_name_H-M   'P 1'
#
loop_
_entity.id
_entity.type
_entity.pdbx_description
1 polymer ?
#
loop_
_entity_poly.entity_id
_entity_poly.type
_entity_poly.pdbx_seq_one_letter_code
_entity_poly.pdbx_strand_id
1 'polypeptide(L)'
;MQCKTFSGFQLSSAGIVCLPKFEMVMAKSEANSKPVLAAEDVYIATIYGRIYCLQIDRVAMLLHSYRFYQDAVVQQGSLPIYSSKIAVSVVDNVLLIHQVDTKVVILYDIFVDSRAPISAPLPLLFRGFPRSNASSSRSTVKDGESPEANISDFESNIYGDDWTFLIPDLTCNVSNKQLWKIHLDLEAISACSSEVPSVLEFLQHRKLEASKSKQLCLAITHNLILERRPVLMVSKAIEVLIASYSQSLKTGSYLQGIKDTEDNVQFKSLKTNRKVNKEKLSGGAESSSTEVHTSSSQSQHRRPTNSPLNASVSERQESQVTSPSISPDEMYSLVFAPVEEEMVGDSSYFVAIIVEFLRSASSVKKKVQPNIYVLAIQLLACNERYAELSLFIINKVLPPSKEVAMQLLESGRQNSQVRKLGLDMLRQLSLHHDYVLQLVQDGYYLEALRYARKHKVVTVRASLFLEAALASNDSQLLAAVLRFFSDFTPGFTTTSDCHTYNQILNEMNSAVAV
;
A
#
# COMPACT_ATOMS: atom_id res chain seq x y z
N MET A 1 43.99 -13.01 16.71
CA MET A 1 44.13 -14.25 17.52
C MET A 1 44.20 -15.47 16.61
N GLN A 2 44.91 -16.55 17.00
CA GLN A 2 44.86 -17.85 16.31
C GLN A 2 43.62 -18.63 16.78
N CYS A 3 42.43 -18.24 16.32
CA CYS A 3 41.18 -18.86 16.73
C CYS A 3 40.41 -19.29 15.48
N LYS A 4 40.12 -20.59 15.37
CA LYS A 4 39.27 -21.13 14.30
C LYS A 4 37.82 -21.29 14.76
N THR A 5 37.61 -21.55 16.04
CA THR A 5 36.31 -21.89 16.60
C THR A 5 35.84 -20.78 17.53
N PHE A 6 34.71 -20.19 17.18
CA PHE A 6 34.08 -19.10 17.91
C PHE A 6 32.93 -19.63 18.75
N SER A 7 32.71 -19.02 19.92
CA SER A 7 31.57 -19.30 20.79
C SER A 7 30.91 -17.96 21.12
N GLY A 8 29.61 -17.85 20.87
CA GLY A 8 28.84 -16.66 21.24
C GLY A 8 28.14 -16.87 22.58
N PHE A 9 27.86 -15.78 23.29
CA PHE A 9 27.05 -15.81 24.49
C PHE A 9 25.96 -14.75 24.37
N GLN A 10 24.70 -15.14 24.59
CA GLN A 10 23.59 -14.21 24.68
C GLN A 10 23.28 -13.96 26.16
N LEU A 11 23.35 -12.70 26.56
CA LEU A 11 22.93 -12.27 27.89
C LEU A 11 21.45 -11.89 27.87
N SER A 12 20.67 -12.47 28.77
CA SER A 12 19.25 -12.20 28.94
C SER A 12 18.89 -12.04 30.41
N SER A 13 17.68 -11.56 30.70
CA SER A 13 17.15 -11.53 32.08
C SER A 13 17.05 -12.92 32.72
N ALA A 14 16.96 -13.98 31.90
CA ALA A 14 16.91 -15.38 32.35
C ALA A 14 18.30 -16.01 32.56
N GLY A 15 19.39 -15.27 32.29
CA GLY A 15 20.77 -15.74 32.43
C GLY A 15 21.56 -15.68 31.12
N ILE A 16 22.70 -16.39 31.12
CA ILE A 16 23.63 -16.46 29.99
C ILE A 16 23.33 -17.73 29.19
N VAL A 17 23.00 -17.56 27.91
CA VAL A 17 22.80 -18.66 26.97
C VAL A 17 24.05 -18.80 26.10
N CYS A 18 24.65 -19.99 26.09
CA CYS A 18 25.76 -20.31 25.19
C CYS A 18 25.20 -20.56 23.78
N LEU A 19 25.71 -19.84 22.79
CA LEU A 19 25.35 -20.02 21.39
C LEU A 19 26.18 -21.15 20.76
N PRO A 20 25.69 -21.79 19.69
CA PRO A 20 26.42 -22.85 19.00
C PRO A 20 27.81 -22.40 18.57
N LYS A 21 28.79 -23.30 18.71
CA LYS A 21 30.14 -23.05 18.23
C LYS A 21 30.17 -23.09 16.71
N PHE A 22 31.00 -22.25 16.10
CA PHE A 22 31.14 -22.22 14.65
C PHE A 22 32.54 -21.82 14.23
N GLU A 23 32.86 -22.08 12.97
CA GLU A 23 34.15 -21.72 12.38
C GLU A 23 34.01 -20.58 11.38
N MET A 24 34.98 -19.68 11.40
CA MET A 24 35.08 -18.57 10.47
C MET A 24 36.04 -18.92 9.34
N VAL A 25 35.63 -18.64 8.11
CA VAL A 25 36.45 -18.85 6.92
C VAL A 25 37.34 -17.62 6.76
N MET A 26 38.64 -17.83 6.64
CA MET A 26 39.64 -16.77 6.46
C MET A 26 40.57 -17.13 5.32
N ALA A 27 40.79 -16.20 4.40
CA ALA A 27 41.83 -16.30 3.40
C ALA A 27 43.22 -16.23 4.03
N LYS A 28 44.18 -16.85 3.36
CA LYS A 28 45.59 -16.84 3.77
C LYS A 28 46.36 -15.93 2.81
N SER A 29 47.13 -15.00 3.36
CA SER A 29 47.99 -14.11 2.55
C SER A 29 49.13 -14.91 1.88
N GLU A 30 49.62 -15.95 2.54
CA GLU A 30 50.65 -16.87 2.05
C GLU A 30 50.33 -18.31 2.48
N ALA A 31 50.79 -19.31 1.72
CA ALA A 31 50.48 -20.73 1.95
C ALA A 31 50.78 -21.22 3.39
N ASN A 32 51.82 -20.66 4.02
CA ASN A 32 52.26 -20.99 5.38
C ASN A 32 51.86 -19.97 6.46
N SER A 33 51.19 -18.88 6.07
CA SER A 33 50.71 -17.86 7.02
C SER A 33 49.46 -18.34 7.75
N LYS A 34 49.38 -18.04 9.05
CA LYS A 34 48.20 -18.30 9.87
C LYS A 34 47.31 -17.05 9.85
N PRO A 35 46.01 -17.16 9.51
CA PRO A 35 45.12 -16.00 9.54
C PRO A 35 44.98 -15.48 10.97
N VAL A 36 45.09 -14.17 11.15
CA VAL A 36 44.93 -13.47 12.42
C VAL A 36 43.68 -12.62 12.33
N LEU A 37 42.65 -12.98 13.10
CA LEU A 37 41.44 -12.15 13.22
C LEU A 37 41.62 -11.13 14.35
N ALA A 38 41.41 -9.85 14.08
CA ALA A 38 41.38 -8.80 15.08
C ALA A 38 39.97 -8.63 15.66
N ALA A 39 39.86 -8.10 16.88
CA ALA A 39 38.55 -7.87 17.51
C ALA A 39 37.71 -6.85 16.73
N GLU A 40 38.37 -5.87 16.10
CA GLU A 40 37.77 -4.87 15.22
C GLU A 40 37.27 -5.43 13.88
N ASP A 41 37.60 -6.68 13.54
CA ASP A 41 37.12 -7.33 12.32
C ASP A 41 35.80 -8.08 12.52
N VAL A 42 35.27 -8.11 13.75
CA VAL A 42 34.09 -8.90 14.11
C VAL A 42 33.01 -8.00 14.68
N TYR A 43 31.83 -8.09 14.07
CA TYR A 43 30.67 -7.28 14.45
C TYR A 43 29.46 -8.18 14.67
N ILE A 44 28.59 -7.78 15.61
CA ILE A 44 27.30 -8.45 15.82
C ILE A 44 26.21 -7.45 15.48
N ALA A 45 25.28 -7.83 14.62
CA ALA A 45 24.18 -6.98 14.21
C ALA A 45 22.85 -7.74 14.16
N THR A 46 21.76 -7.04 14.44
CA THR A 46 20.41 -7.57 14.25
C THR A 46 19.81 -6.95 13.01
N ILE A 47 19.44 -7.78 12.03
CA ILE A 47 18.90 -7.34 10.74
C ILE A 47 17.67 -8.19 10.43
N TYR A 48 16.52 -7.55 10.19
CA TYR A 48 15.21 -8.20 10.03
C TYR A 48 14.86 -9.17 11.17
N GLY A 49 15.20 -8.80 12.40
CA GLY A 49 14.97 -9.62 13.60
C GLY A 49 15.85 -10.86 13.72
N ARG A 50 16.87 -11.01 12.86
CA ARG A 50 17.83 -12.12 12.88
C ARG A 50 19.19 -11.60 13.32
N ILE A 51 19.91 -12.40 14.11
CA ILE A 51 21.23 -12.06 14.61
C ILE A 51 22.29 -12.55 13.63
N TYR A 52 23.19 -11.66 13.25
CA TYR A 52 24.32 -11.94 12.37
C TYR A 52 25.63 -11.62 13.09
N CYS A 53 26.63 -12.49 12.90
CA CYS A 53 28.03 -12.15 13.09
C CYS A 53 28.61 -11.80 11.71
N LEU A 54 29.16 -10.59 11.60
CA LEU A 54 29.81 -10.08 10.41
C LEU A 54 31.31 -10.10 10.64
N GLN A 55 32.05 -10.69 9.70
CA GLN A 55 33.48 -10.88 9.80
C GLN A 55 34.15 -10.24 8.59
N ILE A 56 35.06 -9.32 8.85
CA ILE A 56 35.90 -8.69 7.83
C ILE A 56 37.09 -9.60 7.54
N ASP A 57 37.18 -10.08 6.31
CA ASP A 57 38.36 -10.72 5.77
C ASP A 57 39.08 -9.74 4.84
N ARG A 58 40.11 -9.08 5.38
CA ARG A 58 40.91 -8.08 4.67
C ARG A 58 41.81 -8.69 3.60
N VAL A 59 42.12 -9.99 3.68
CA VAL A 59 42.94 -10.67 2.68
C VAL A 59 42.07 -11.03 1.48
N ALA A 60 40.86 -11.56 1.72
CA ALA A 60 39.91 -11.86 0.67
C ALA A 60 39.23 -10.61 0.09
N MET A 61 39.31 -9.47 0.80
CA MET A 61 38.54 -8.26 0.53
C MET A 61 37.03 -8.56 0.55
N LEU A 62 36.58 -9.30 1.59
CA LEU A 62 35.19 -9.70 1.78
C LEU A 62 34.69 -9.42 3.21
N LEU A 63 33.42 -9.07 3.33
CA LEU A 63 32.65 -9.12 4.58
C LEU A 63 31.80 -10.39 4.58
N HIS A 64 32.16 -11.37 5.39
CA HIS A 64 31.38 -12.61 5.58
C HIS A 64 30.24 -12.40 6.57
N SER A 65 29.07 -12.95 6.27
CA SER A 65 27.90 -12.91 7.16
C SER A 65 27.53 -14.31 7.65
N TYR A 66 27.46 -14.47 8.97
CA TYR A 66 27.08 -15.70 9.65
C TYR A 66 25.80 -15.47 10.44
N ARG A 67 24.73 -16.20 10.12
CA ARG A 67 23.45 -16.07 10.81
C ARG A 67 23.36 -17.07 11.95
N PHE A 68 22.94 -16.59 13.11
CA PHE A 68 22.63 -17.43 14.26
C PHE A 68 21.21 -17.98 14.16
N TYR A 69 21.11 -19.29 14.38
CA TYR A 69 19.89 -20.02 14.67
C TYR A 69 19.98 -20.56 16.10
N GLN A 70 18.89 -21.16 16.57
CA GLN A 70 18.84 -21.74 17.90
C GLN A 70 19.95 -22.78 18.13
N ASP A 71 20.16 -23.66 17.15
CA ASP A 71 21.06 -24.82 17.30
C ASP A 71 22.28 -24.81 16.37
N ALA A 72 22.38 -23.82 15.47
CA ALA A 72 23.49 -23.73 14.53
C ALA A 72 23.82 -22.28 14.15
N VAL A 73 25.03 -22.07 13.63
CA VAL A 73 25.42 -20.84 12.93
C VAL A 73 25.71 -21.20 11.49
N VAL A 74 25.09 -20.49 10.55
CA VAL A 74 25.18 -20.80 9.11
C VAL A 74 25.72 -19.59 8.38
N GLN A 75 26.77 -19.79 7.57
CA GLN A 75 27.28 -18.75 6.67
C GLN A 75 26.23 -18.46 5.58
N GLN A 76 25.78 -17.21 5.49
CA GLN A 76 24.77 -16.79 4.52
C GLN A 76 25.40 -16.28 3.21
N GLY A 77 26.62 -15.74 3.27
CA GLY A 77 27.29 -15.20 2.11
C GLY A 77 28.46 -14.28 2.45
N SER A 78 28.93 -13.58 1.42
CA SER A 78 30.00 -12.60 1.51
C SER A 78 29.71 -11.40 0.59
N LEU A 79 30.08 -10.21 1.04
CA LEU A 79 29.95 -8.96 0.32
C LEU A 79 31.34 -8.36 0.06
N PRO A 80 31.59 -7.73 -1.10
CA PRO A 80 32.89 -7.15 -1.38
C PRO A 80 33.16 -5.91 -0.51
N ILE A 81 34.41 -5.78 -0.07
CA ILE A 81 34.95 -4.54 0.51
C ILE A 81 36.07 -4.02 -0.40
N TYR A 82 36.31 -2.71 -0.38
CA TYR A 82 37.19 -2.02 -1.34
C TYR A 82 38.23 -1.13 -0.67
N SER A 83 38.28 -1.10 0.66
CA SER A 83 39.16 -0.27 1.47
C SER A 83 39.77 -1.10 2.61
N SER A 84 40.91 -0.64 3.10
CA SER A 84 41.60 -1.27 4.22
C SER A 84 40.93 -0.93 5.55
N LYS A 85 40.48 0.33 5.72
CA LYS A 85 39.76 0.81 6.90
C LYS A 85 38.25 0.72 6.63
N ILE A 86 37.61 -0.25 7.27
CA ILE A 86 36.18 -0.52 7.10
C ILE A 86 35.47 -0.36 8.43
N ALA A 87 34.27 0.20 8.39
CA ALA A 87 33.33 0.14 9.49
C ALA A 87 31.97 -0.36 9.01
N VAL A 88 31.17 -0.86 9.94
CA VAL A 88 29.85 -1.42 9.65
C VAL A 88 28.81 -0.77 10.53
N SER A 89 27.69 -0.38 9.92
CA SER A 89 26.51 0.11 10.62
C SER A 89 25.26 -0.60 10.09
N VAL A 90 24.17 -0.59 10.86
CA VAL A 90 22.87 -1.08 10.45
C VAL A 90 21.82 -0.03 10.75
N VAL A 91 21.09 0.43 9.73
CA VAL A 91 20.02 1.41 9.88
C VAL A 91 18.77 0.87 9.22
N ASP A 92 17.66 0.79 9.95
CA ASP A 92 16.38 0.26 9.44
C ASP A 92 16.50 -1.12 8.76
N ASN A 93 17.36 -2.03 9.25
CA ASN A 93 17.67 -3.33 8.61
C ASN A 93 18.47 -3.25 7.30
N VAL A 94 19.01 -2.09 6.93
CA VAL A 94 20.02 -1.95 5.86
C VAL A 94 21.40 -2.14 6.46
N LEU A 95 22.24 -2.95 5.83
CA LEU A 95 23.64 -3.05 6.17
C LEU A 95 24.43 -1.97 5.43
N LEU A 96 25.10 -1.10 6.18
CA LEU A 96 25.97 -0.04 5.68
C LEU A 96 27.42 -0.51 5.83
N ILE A 97 28.12 -0.62 4.71
CA ILE A 97 29.56 -0.89 4.69
C ILE A 97 30.28 0.42 4.38
N HIS A 98 30.89 1.00 5.40
CA HIS A 98 31.65 2.24 5.29
C HIS A 98 33.05 1.95 4.77
N GLN A 99 33.36 2.46 3.57
CA GLN A 99 34.69 2.44 2.98
C GLN A 99 35.41 3.71 3.43
N VAL A 100 36.02 3.66 4.62
CA VAL A 100 36.49 4.86 5.35
C VAL A 100 37.54 5.62 4.54
N ASP A 101 38.47 4.90 3.89
CA ASP A 101 39.54 5.51 3.09
C ASP A 101 39.00 6.27 1.87
N THR A 102 37.96 5.73 1.23
CA THR A 102 37.36 6.31 0.01
C THR A 102 36.18 7.24 0.31
N LYS A 103 35.84 7.41 1.60
CA LYS A 103 34.76 8.25 2.11
C LYS A 103 33.38 7.96 1.52
N VAL A 104 33.12 6.72 1.10
CA VAL A 104 31.82 6.27 0.60
C VAL A 104 31.22 5.16 1.46
N VAL A 105 29.89 5.01 1.38
CA VAL A 105 29.12 3.94 1.99
C VAL A 105 28.47 3.11 0.90
N ILE A 106 28.55 1.79 1.06
CA ILE A 106 27.84 0.83 0.22
C ILE A 106 26.68 0.26 1.01
N LEU A 107 25.48 0.29 0.42
CA LEU A 107 24.23 -0.09 1.06
C LEU A 107 23.77 -1.46 0.57
N TYR A 108 23.49 -2.37 1.49
CA TYR A 108 22.99 -3.72 1.19
C TYR A 108 21.69 -4.01 1.94
N ASP A 109 20.68 -4.44 1.18
CA ASP A 109 19.45 -5.01 1.74
C ASP A 109 19.57 -6.54 1.72
N ILE A 110 19.94 -7.13 2.85
CA ILE A 110 20.17 -8.57 2.95
C ILE A 110 18.86 -9.38 3.04
N PHE A 111 17.70 -8.76 2.85
CA PHE A 111 16.42 -9.48 2.81
C PHE A 111 16.30 -10.39 1.58
N VAL A 112 16.81 -9.93 0.43
CA VAL A 112 16.53 -10.51 -0.89
C VAL A 112 17.55 -11.59 -1.30
N ASP A 113 18.45 -12.02 -0.40
CA ASP A 113 19.67 -12.79 -0.72
C ASP A 113 20.50 -12.19 -1.88
N SER A 114 20.19 -10.96 -2.27
CA SER A 114 20.89 -10.21 -3.30
C SER A 114 22.21 -9.74 -2.74
N ARG A 115 23.28 -10.01 -3.49
CA ARG A 115 24.63 -9.51 -3.20
C ARG A 115 24.93 -8.21 -3.92
N ALA A 116 23.96 -7.67 -4.66
CA ALA A 116 24.09 -6.38 -5.33
C ALA A 116 23.79 -5.24 -4.34
N PRO A 117 24.54 -4.13 -4.41
CA PRO A 117 24.21 -2.96 -3.62
C PRO A 117 22.91 -2.32 -4.11
N ILE A 118 22.19 -1.65 -3.21
CA ILE A 118 20.89 -1.00 -3.50
C ILE A 118 21.05 0.17 -4.48
N SER A 119 22.14 0.91 -4.34
CA SER A 119 22.50 2.09 -5.14
C SER A 119 23.99 2.08 -5.44
N ALA A 120 24.44 3.01 -6.28
CA ALA A 120 25.86 3.34 -6.34
C ALA A 120 26.39 3.72 -4.94
N PRO A 121 27.71 3.55 -4.66
CA PRO A 121 28.31 4.01 -3.41
C PRO A 121 28.06 5.51 -3.20
N LEU A 122 27.58 5.88 -2.01
CA LEU A 122 27.19 7.25 -1.68
C LEU A 122 28.12 7.87 -0.63
N PRO A 123 28.39 9.18 -0.68
CA PRO A 123 29.11 9.86 0.40
C PRO A 123 28.24 9.90 1.67
N LEU A 124 28.89 9.88 2.82
CA LEU A 124 28.23 10.23 4.09
C LEU A 124 28.16 11.76 4.17
N LEU A 125 27.01 12.31 4.55
CA LEU A 125 26.78 13.76 4.64
C LEU A 125 26.39 14.15 6.06
N PHE A 126 26.81 15.34 6.48
CA PHE A 126 26.35 15.92 7.75
C PHE A 126 24.99 16.60 7.57
N ARG A 127 24.03 16.26 8.42
CA ARG A 127 22.75 16.98 8.54
C ARG A 127 22.39 17.21 10.00
N GLY A 128 21.74 18.34 10.27
CA GLY A 128 21.08 18.59 11.55
C GLY A 128 21.99 19.11 12.65
N PHE A 129 22.71 20.21 12.42
CA PHE A 129 23.16 21.00 13.56
C PHE A 129 21.94 21.46 14.36
N PRO A 130 21.94 21.33 15.71
CA PRO A 130 20.98 22.06 16.51
C PRO A 130 21.21 23.54 16.20
N ARG A 131 20.23 24.19 15.59
CA ARG A 131 20.17 25.65 15.58
C ARG A 131 20.11 26.07 17.04
N SER A 132 21.25 26.42 17.62
CA SER A 132 21.27 27.15 18.89
C SER A 132 20.40 28.39 18.68
N ASN A 133 19.44 28.58 19.57
CA ASN A 133 18.44 29.65 19.53
C ASN A 133 19.04 30.99 19.05
N ALA A 134 18.84 31.33 17.78
CA ALA A 134 18.99 32.69 17.28
C ALA A 134 17.76 33.51 17.69
N SER A 135 17.50 33.57 19.00
CA SER A 135 16.44 34.36 19.61
C SER A 135 16.81 34.73 21.04
N SER A 136 17.97 35.36 21.22
CA SER A 136 18.14 36.54 22.11
C SER A 136 19.56 37.08 22.04
N SER A 137 19.83 37.92 21.06
CA SER A 137 20.54 39.18 21.29
C SER A 137 20.33 40.06 20.07
N ARG A 138 19.31 40.91 20.15
CA ARG A 138 19.27 42.12 19.34
C ARG A 138 20.41 43.01 19.83
N SER A 139 21.61 42.80 19.31
CA SER A 139 22.69 43.78 19.38
C SER A 139 22.95 44.27 17.97
N THR A 140 22.68 45.55 17.78
CA THR A 140 22.96 46.31 16.58
C THR A 140 24.46 46.51 16.43
N VAL A 141 25.14 45.80 15.52
CA VAL A 141 26.29 46.32 14.74
C VAL A 141 26.38 45.53 13.43
N LYS A 142 26.80 46.25 12.40
CA LYS A 142 26.88 45.97 10.96
C LYS A 142 27.88 44.88 10.52
N ASP A 143 27.60 44.41 9.31
CA ASP A 143 28.49 43.92 8.23
C ASP A 143 29.18 42.56 8.39
N GLY A 144 28.65 41.59 7.64
CA GLY A 144 29.42 40.73 6.74
C GLY A 144 30.22 39.59 7.35
N GLU A 145 29.58 38.44 7.57
CA GLU A 145 30.15 37.10 7.35
C GLU A 145 29.03 36.06 7.46
N SER A 146 28.84 35.24 6.43
CA SER A 146 27.85 34.17 6.40
C SER A 146 28.23 33.05 7.39
N PRO A 147 27.27 32.33 7.98
CA PRO A 147 27.57 31.21 8.90
C PRO A 147 28.07 29.95 8.18
N GLU A 148 28.44 30.04 6.91
CA GLU A 148 28.87 28.91 6.06
C GLU A 148 30.27 28.39 6.43
N ALA A 149 31.13 29.24 7.01
CA ALA A 149 32.50 28.87 7.38
C ALA A 149 32.57 27.79 8.48
N ASN A 150 31.56 27.68 9.35
CA ASN A 150 31.55 26.68 10.42
C ASN A 150 31.08 25.29 9.98
N ILE A 151 30.43 25.13 8.82
CA ILE A 151 29.97 23.82 8.32
C ILE A 151 31.04 23.15 7.47
N SER A 152 31.78 23.94 6.68
CA SER A 152 32.87 23.45 5.81
C SER A 152 34.01 22.76 6.60
N ASP A 153 34.30 23.22 7.81
CA ASP A 153 35.35 22.65 8.66
C ASP A 153 34.97 21.28 9.25
N PHE A 154 33.66 20.96 9.36
CA PHE A 154 33.22 19.62 9.78
C PHE A 154 33.07 18.67 8.60
N GLU A 155 32.60 19.14 7.43
CA GLU A 155 32.54 18.32 6.21
C GLU A 155 33.93 17.81 5.77
N SER A 156 34.98 18.61 5.99
CA SER A 156 36.36 18.18 5.73
C SER A 156 36.83 17.01 6.63
N ASN A 157 36.17 16.80 7.77
CA ASN A 157 36.51 15.83 8.83
C ASN A 157 35.62 14.58 8.86
N ILE A 158 34.79 14.34 7.85
CA ILE A 158 34.05 13.07 7.72
C ILE A 158 35.05 11.92 7.59
N TYR A 159 34.84 10.86 8.38
CA TYR A 159 35.77 9.74 8.52
C TYR A 159 37.14 10.11 9.12
N GLY A 160 37.21 11.18 9.90
CA GLY A 160 38.42 11.54 10.65
C GLY A 160 38.92 10.40 11.54
N ASP A 161 40.21 10.38 11.84
CA ASP A 161 40.84 9.27 12.58
C ASP A 161 40.26 9.07 13.99
N ASP A 162 39.67 10.12 14.57
CA ASP A 162 39.02 10.09 15.88
C ASP A 162 37.57 9.59 15.87
N TRP A 163 37.07 9.14 14.71
CA TRP A 163 35.72 8.58 14.59
C TRP A 163 35.70 7.11 14.99
N THR A 164 34.80 6.78 15.88
CA THR A 164 34.49 5.40 16.26
C THR A 164 33.05 5.07 15.91
N PHE A 165 32.85 4.00 15.14
CA PHE A 165 31.53 3.49 14.78
C PHE A 165 31.00 2.58 15.89
N LEU A 166 29.77 2.83 16.31
CA LEU A 166 29.07 2.07 17.34
C LEU A 166 27.79 1.50 16.71
N ILE A 167 27.75 0.17 16.57
CA ILE A 167 26.58 -0.52 16.04
C ILE A 167 25.38 -0.33 16.98
N PRO A 168 24.16 -0.09 16.45
CA PRO A 168 23.81 -0.19 15.04
C PRO A 168 24.09 1.06 14.20
N ASP A 169 23.86 2.26 14.71
CA ASP A 169 23.72 3.46 13.88
C ASP A 169 24.37 4.72 14.50
N LEU A 170 25.31 4.56 15.41
CA LEU A 170 25.94 5.69 16.11
C LEU A 170 27.39 5.89 15.68
N THR A 171 27.82 7.14 15.61
CA THR A 171 29.23 7.50 15.39
C THR A 171 29.68 8.50 16.45
N CYS A 172 30.77 8.17 17.13
CA CYS A 172 31.38 9.02 18.14
C CYS A 172 32.61 9.71 17.54
N ASN A 173 32.66 11.03 17.61
CA ASN A 173 33.88 11.79 17.37
C ASN A 173 34.49 12.13 18.74
N VAL A 174 35.58 11.44 19.08
CA VAL A 174 36.21 11.53 20.41
C VAL A 174 36.82 12.92 20.64
N SER A 175 37.48 13.48 19.63
CA SER A 175 38.13 14.80 19.70
C SER A 175 37.14 15.93 19.92
N ASN A 176 36.00 15.88 19.24
CA ASN A 176 34.96 16.90 19.35
C ASN A 176 33.93 16.62 20.46
N LYS A 177 34.01 15.46 21.13
CA LYS A 177 33.05 14.97 22.13
C LYS A 177 31.60 14.99 21.63
N GLN A 178 31.41 14.65 20.35
CA GLN A 178 30.11 14.64 19.69
C GLN A 178 29.68 13.21 19.38
N LEU A 179 28.41 12.91 19.64
CA LEU A 179 27.78 11.66 19.25
C LEU A 179 26.76 11.97 18.14
N TRP A 180 26.89 11.27 17.03
CA TRP A 180 26.04 11.40 15.87
C TRP A 180 25.26 10.12 15.65
N LYS A 181 24.09 10.25 15.01
CA LYS A 181 23.24 9.13 14.62
C LYS A 181 23.09 9.11 13.10
N ILE A 182 23.39 7.97 12.50
CA ILE A 182 23.30 7.73 11.07
C ILE A 182 21.83 7.55 10.69
N HIS A 183 21.40 8.25 9.65
CA HIS A 183 20.07 8.13 9.07
C HIS A 183 20.18 7.83 7.57
N LEU A 184 19.19 7.14 7.02
CA LEU A 184 19.10 6.89 5.59
C LEU A 184 18.36 8.05 4.91
N ASP A 185 18.99 8.69 3.93
CA ASP A 185 18.28 9.61 3.05
C ASP A 185 17.62 8.83 1.93
N LEU A 186 16.37 8.41 2.15
CA LEU A 186 15.61 7.61 1.18
C LEU A 186 15.45 8.29 -0.17
N GLU A 187 15.38 9.62 -0.20
CA GLU A 187 15.23 10.38 -1.43
C GLU A 187 16.51 10.32 -2.27
N ALA A 188 17.66 10.60 -1.66
CA ALA A 188 18.96 10.48 -2.32
C ALA A 188 19.24 9.04 -2.77
N ILE A 189 18.94 8.04 -1.93
CA ILE A 189 19.10 6.62 -2.28
C ILE A 189 18.23 6.26 -3.49
N SER A 190 16.98 6.72 -3.50
CA SER A 190 16.06 6.45 -4.63
C SER A 190 16.52 7.10 -5.93
N ALA A 191 17.11 8.29 -5.87
CA ALA A 191 17.64 9.00 -7.03
C ALA A 191 18.94 8.40 -7.60
N CYS A 192 19.72 7.71 -6.76
CA CYS A 192 21.03 7.16 -7.12
C CYS A 192 21.01 5.68 -7.54
N SER A 193 19.85 5.07 -7.65
CA SER A 193 19.73 3.67 -8.05
C SER A 193 19.30 3.54 -9.50
N SER A 194 19.88 2.57 -10.20
CA SER A 194 19.61 2.30 -11.62
C SER A 194 18.45 1.33 -11.85
N GLU A 195 18.15 0.47 -10.87
CA GLU A 195 17.17 -0.61 -10.99
C GLU A 195 15.92 -0.31 -10.19
N VAL A 196 14.92 0.27 -10.85
CA VAL A 196 13.68 0.73 -10.21
C VAL A 196 12.95 -0.38 -9.41
N PRO A 197 12.81 -1.63 -9.89
CA PRO A 197 12.17 -2.69 -9.10
C PRO A 197 12.88 -2.93 -7.76
N SER A 198 14.21 -2.91 -7.74
CA SER A 198 15.01 -3.11 -6.53
C SER A 198 14.83 -1.96 -5.53
N VAL A 199 14.75 -0.71 -6.01
CA VAL A 199 14.48 0.45 -5.16
C VAL A 199 13.08 0.39 -4.56
N LEU A 200 12.08 0.04 -5.36
CA LEU A 200 10.72 -0.09 -4.88
C LEU A 200 10.64 -1.18 -3.81
N GLU A 201 11.24 -2.34 -4.03
CA GLU A 201 11.32 -3.41 -3.03
C GLU A 201 12.03 -2.93 -1.75
N PHE A 202 13.17 -2.24 -1.89
CA PHE A 202 13.90 -1.64 -0.78
C PHE A 202 13.03 -0.69 0.04
N LEU A 203 12.33 0.25 -0.62
CA LEU A 203 11.46 1.24 0.03
C LEU A 203 10.28 0.56 0.75
N GLN A 204 9.73 -0.52 0.18
CA GLN A 204 8.64 -1.30 0.77
C GLN A 204 9.03 -2.02 2.08
N HIS A 205 10.32 -2.10 2.41
CA HIS A 205 10.82 -2.69 3.65
C HIS A 205 11.18 -1.67 4.74
N ARG A 206 11.13 -0.36 4.43
CA ARG A 206 11.51 0.70 5.38
C ARG A 206 10.41 0.92 6.41
N LYS A 207 10.79 0.94 7.69
CA LYS A 207 9.86 1.12 8.82
C LYS A 207 10.05 2.44 9.54
N LEU A 208 11.27 3.01 9.53
CA LEU A 208 11.54 4.26 10.23
C LEU A 208 10.82 5.45 9.56
N GLU A 209 10.86 5.53 8.23
CA GLU A 209 10.20 6.59 7.44
C GLU A 209 9.20 6.00 6.43
N ALA A 210 8.26 5.18 6.94
CA ALA A 210 7.34 4.44 6.08
C ALA A 210 6.44 5.33 5.22
N SER A 211 6.00 6.48 5.75
CA SER A 211 5.20 7.47 5.01
C SER A 211 5.98 8.07 3.83
N LYS A 212 7.24 8.48 4.06
CA LYS A 212 8.13 8.98 3.01
C LYS A 212 8.43 7.92 1.97
N SER A 213 8.66 6.67 2.42
CA SER A 213 8.90 5.53 1.52
C SER A 213 7.71 5.27 0.60
N LYS A 214 6.50 5.34 1.15
CA LYS A 214 5.26 5.21 0.39
C LYS A 214 5.12 6.31 -0.66
N GLN A 215 5.35 7.57 -0.27
CA GLN A 215 5.33 8.71 -1.19
C GLN A 215 6.34 8.56 -2.33
N LEU A 216 7.57 8.15 -2.02
CA LEU A 216 8.61 7.89 -3.02
C LEU A 216 8.21 6.76 -3.98
N CYS A 217 7.67 5.65 -3.47
CA CYS A 217 7.19 4.56 -4.33
C CYS A 217 6.10 5.04 -5.31
N LEU A 218 5.14 5.82 -4.84
CA LEU A 218 4.07 6.39 -5.68
C LEU A 218 4.63 7.36 -6.71
N ALA A 219 5.50 8.28 -6.29
CA ALA A 219 6.13 9.27 -7.18
C ALA A 219 7.00 8.61 -8.26
N ILE A 220 7.80 7.59 -7.90
CA ILE A 220 8.60 6.82 -8.87
C ILE A 220 7.68 6.14 -9.89
N THR A 221 6.61 5.49 -9.45
CA THR A 221 5.68 4.79 -10.35
C THR A 221 4.95 5.76 -11.26
N HIS A 222 4.50 6.90 -10.73
CA HIS A 222 3.89 7.99 -11.47
C HIS A 222 4.82 8.51 -12.58
N ASN A 223 6.05 8.85 -12.22
CA ASN A 223 7.03 9.38 -13.17
C ASN A 223 7.42 8.35 -14.23
N LEU A 224 7.55 7.07 -13.87
CA LEU A 224 7.82 5.99 -14.83
C LEU A 224 6.76 5.95 -15.95
N ILE A 225 5.50 6.16 -15.59
CA ILE A 225 4.38 6.14 -16.54
C ILE A 225 4.38 7.42 -17.38
N LEU A 226 4.51 8.60 -16.76
CA LEU A 226 4.52 9.87 -17.49
C LEU A 226 5.71 10.01 -18.45
N GLU A 227 6.88 9.51 -18.06
CA GLU A 227 8.06 9.45 -18.91
C GLU A 227 7.95 8.40 -20.04
N ARG A 228 6.83 7.68 -20.12
CA ARG A 228 6.56 6.63 -21.11
C ARG A 228 7.66 5.57 -21.17
N ARG A 229 8.18 5.15 -20.02
CA ARG A 229 9.19 4.08 -19.93
C ARG A 229 8.63 2.77 -20.49
N PRO A 230 9.47 1.83 -20.99
CA PRO A 230 8.98 0.59 -21.58
C PRO A 230 7.98 -0.15 -20.68
N VAL A 231 6.88 -0.65 -21.26
CA VAL A 231 5.77 -1.28 -20.51
C VAL A 231 6.28 -2.40 -19.58
N LEU A 232 7.25 -3.20 -20.03
CA LEU A 232 7.86 -4.26 -19.21
C LEU A 232 8.51 -3.72 -17.93
N MET A 233 9.14 -2.55 -17.99
CA MET A 233 9.79 -1.92 -16.84
C MET A 233 8.75 -1.46 -15.82
N VAL A 234 7.69 -0.78 -16.28
CA VAL A 234 6.57 -0.33 -15.45
C VAL A 234 5.82 -1.52 -14.84
N SER A 235 5.60 -2.57 -15.64
CA SER A 235 4.95 -3.80 -15.21
C SER A 235 5.72 -4.47 -14.06
N LYS A 236 7.05 -4.62 -14.19
CA LYS A 236 7.89 -5.14 -13.10
C LYS A 236 7.83 -4.27 -11.84
N ALA A 237 7.84 -2.95 -11.98
CA ALA A 237 7.69 -2.04 -10.86
C ALA A 237 6.35 -2.23 -10.12
N ILE A 238 5.25 -2.33 -10.86
CA ILE A 238 3.91 -2.59 -10.33
C ILE A 238 3.82 -3.98 -9.68
N GLU A 239 4.43 -5.01 -10.28
CA GLU A 239 4.49 -6.36 -9.72
C GLU A 239 5.15 -6.39 -8.35
N VAL A 240 6.27 -5.68 -8.17
CA VAL A 240 6.93 -5.55 -6.86
C VAL A 240 5.97 -4.96 -5.84
N LEU A 241 5.30 -3.85 -6.16
CA LEU A 241 4.39 -3.18 -5.22
C LEU A 241 3.19 -4.06 -4.83
N ILE A 242 2.59 -4.77 -5.79
CA ILE A 242 1.46 -5.68 -5.53
C ILE A 242 1.92 -6.89 -4.71
N ALA A 243 3.12 -7.42 -4.99
CA ALA A 243 3.70 -8.52 -4.22
C ALA A 243 3.96 -8.12 -2.76
N SER A 244 4.60 -6.98 -2.54
CA SER A 244 4.85 -6.41 -1.21
C SER A 244 3.56 -6.15 -0.44
N TYR A 245 2.53 -5.57 -1.10
CA TYR A 245 1.22 -5.38 -0.48
C TYR A 245 0.60 -6.70 -0.03
N SER A 246 0.62 -7.73 -0.87
CA SER A 246 0.09 -9.05 -0.52
C SER A 246 0.84 -9.72 0.62
N GLN A 247 2.17 -9.57 0.67
CA GLN A 247 2.97 -10.05 1.78
C GLN A 247 2.61 -9.32 3.08
N SER A 248 2.44 -8.00 3.04
CA SER A 248 2.07 -7.20 4.20
C SER A 248 0.72 -7.62 4.81
N LEU A 249 -0.23 -8.06 3.97
CA LEU A 249 -1.51 -8.60 4.41
C LEU A 249 -1.35 -9.97 5.10
N LYS A 250 -0.48 -10.85 4.59
CA LYS A 250 -0.22 -12.16 5.20
C LYS A 250 0.46 -12.04 6.56
N THR A 251 1.34 -11.06 6.72
CA THR A 251 2.10 -10.82 7.95
C THR A 251 1.35 -9.97 8.98
N GLY A 252 0.12 -9.52 8.67
CA GLY A 252 -0.73 -8.74 9.58
C GLY A 252 -0.29 -7.29 9.80
N SER A 253 0.77 -6.82 9.13
CA SER A 253 1.33 -5.46 9.28
C SER A 253 0.38 -4.37 8.78
N TYR A 254 -0.56 -4.69 7.88
CA TYR A 254 -1.53 -3.74 7.32
C TYR A 254 -2.73 -3.50 8.25
N LEU A 255 -3.17 -4.53 9.00
CA LEU A 255 -4.35 -4.43 9.87
C LEU A 255 -4.08 -3.67 11.17
N GLN A 256 -2.81 -3.51 11.55
CA GLN A 256 -2.42 -2.69 12.70
C GLN A 256 -2.72 -1.20 12.45
N GLY A 257 -2.69 -0.72 11.20
CA GLY A 257 -2.97 0.68 10.86
C GLY A 257 -4.46 1.04 10.71
N ILE A 258 -5.33 0.05 10.46
CA ILE A 258 -6.78 0.28 10.22
C ILE A 258 -7.56 0.34 11.54
N LYS A 259 -7.15 -0.41 12.58
CA LYS A 259 -7.86 -0.39 13.87
C LYS A 259 -7.82 0.97 14.58
N ASP A 260 -6.83 1.80 14.27
CA ASP A 260 -6.67 3.12 14.91
C ASP A 260 -7.38 4.25 14.14
N THR A 261 -7.99 3.97 12.98
CA THR A 261 -8.76 4.96 12.19
C THR A 261 -10.27 4.89 12.41
N GLU A 262 -10.82 3.76 12.87
CA GLU A 262 -12.27 3.65 13.16
C GLU A 262 -12.71 4.37 14.45
N ASP A 263 -11.79 4.66 15.38
CA ASP A 263 -12.12 5.36 16.64
C ASP A 263 -12.24 6.89 16.53
N ASN A 264 -12.04 7.47 15.33
CA ASN A 264 -12.07 8.93 15.13
C ASN A 264 -13.10 9.46 14.11
N VAL A 265 -14.10 8.66 13.72
CA VAL A 265 -15.22 9.16 12.90
C VAL A 265 -16.54 8.94 13.62
N GLN A 266 -16.86 9.86 14.53
CA GLN A 266 -18.15 9.90 15.20
C GLN A 266 -19.21 10.53 14.28
N PHE A 267 -19.84 9.73 13.43
CA PHE A 267 -21.08 10.13 12.74
C PHE A 267 -22.30 9.72 13.59
N LYS A 268 -22.96 10.72 14.17
CA LYS A 268 -24.26 10.56 14.84
C LYS A 268 -25.32 10.15 13.82
N SER A 269 -26.02 9.06 14.08
CA SER A 269 -27.42 8.92 13.65
C SER A 269 -28.21 8.11 14.66
N LEU A 270 -29.29 8.72 15.14
CA LEU A 270 -30.25 8.15 16.07
C LEU A 270 -30.97 6.96 15.43
N LYS A 271 -31.20 5.89 16.20
CA LYS A 271 -32.44 5.08 16.15
C LYS A 271 -32.61 4.19 17.38
N THR A 272 -33.46 4.68 18.28
CA THR A 272 -34.62 4.01 18.89
C THR A 272 -34.47 2.60 19.48
N ASN A 273 -34.62 2.55 20.80
CA ASN A 273 -34.89 1.36 21.63
C ASN A 273 -36.03 0.49 21.11
N ARG A 274 -35.83 -0.84 21.13
CA ARG A 274 -36.90 -1.78 21.48
C ARG A 274 -36.32 -3.04 22.13
N LYS A 275 -36.44 -3.09 23.46
CA LYS A 275 -36.30 -4.29 24.31
C LYS A 275 -37.47 -5.23 24.04
N VAL A 276 -37.20 -6.51 23.81
CA VAL A 276 -38.17 -7.61 24.06
C VAL A 276 -37.42 -8.76 24.72
N ASN A 277 -37.85 -9.10 25.93
CA ASN A 277 -37.48 -10.30 26.68
C ASN A 277 -38.52 -11.41 26.44
N LYS A 278 -38.07 -12.68 26.37
CA LYS A 278 -38.69 -13.92 26.88
C LYS A 278 -37.75 -15.10 26.53
N GLU A 279 -37.14 -15.81 27.50
CA GLU A 279 -37.67 -16.98 28.24
C GLU A 279 -38.27 -18.07 27.33
N LYS A 280 -38.05 -19.40 27.45
CA LYS A 280 -37.25 -20.33 28.29
C LYS A 280 -37.53 -21.76 27.72
N LEU A 281 -36.76 -22.79 28.15
CA LEU A 281 -37.01 -24.27 28.11
C LEU A 281 -36.71 -25.00 26.76
N SER A 282 -36.19 -26.24 26.70
CA SER A 282 -35.69 -27.23 27.68
C SER A 282 -35.02 -28.44 26.96
N GLY A 283 -34.14 -29.15 27.68
CA GLY A 283 -33.82 -30.59 27.52
C GLY A 283 -32.54 -30.87 26.72
N GLY A 284 -31.58 -31.69 27.14
CA GLY A 284 -31.33 -32.54 28.33
C GLY A 284 -30.02 -33.28 28.02
N ALA A 285 -29.05 -33.28 28.95
CA ALA A 285 -28.54 -34.48 29.66
C ALA A 285 -27.54 -35.31 28.78
N GLU A 286 -26.35 -35.77 29.17
CA GLU A 286 -25.49 -35.92 30.38
C GLU A 286 -24.04 -36.05 29.81
N SER A 287 -22.89 -36.04 30.51
CA SER A 287 -22.55 -36.50 31.84
C SER A 287 -21.14 -36.00 32.27
N SER A 288 -20.99 -35.88 33.59
CA SER A 288 -19.79 -36.04 34.46
C SER A 288 -18.55 -35.16 34.21
N SER A 289 -18.24 -34.15 35.05
CA SER A 289 -17.70 -34.21 36.45
C SER A 289 -16.26 -34.73 36.49
N THR A 290 -15.27 -34.08 37.11
CA THR A 290 -15.19 -33.56 38.51
C THR A 290 -14.03 -32.53 38.56
N GLU A 291 -14.28 -31.26 38.96
CA GLU A 291 -14.03 -30.62 40.28
C GLU A 291 -12.59 -30.77 40.81
N VAL A 292 -11.90 -29.71 41.29
CA VAL A 292 -12.08 -29.13 42.63
C VAL A 292 -11.34 -27.77 42.76
N HIS A 293 -12.11 -26.74 43.16
CA HIS A 293 -11.87 -25.64 44.14
C HIS A 293 -10.62 -24.73 44.08
N THR A 294 -10.76 -23.44 43.71
CA THR A 294 -11.09 -22.22 44.51
C THR A 294 -10.03 -21.72 45.51
N SER A 295 -9.55 -20.49 45.34
CA SER A 295 -9.78 -19.37 46.29
C SER A 295 -9.03 -18.08 45.91
N SER A 296 -9.74 -16.97 46.14
CA SER A 296 -9.35 -15.56 46.05
C SER A 296 -8.57 -15.08 47.28
N SER A 297 -7.70 -14.08 47.13
CA SER A 297 -7.34 -13.16 48.23
C SER A 297 -6.86 -11.81 47.70
N GLN A 298 -7.57 -10.77 48.14
CA GLN A 298 -7.21 -9.36 48.06
C GLN A 298 -6.06 -9.05 49.03
N SER A 299 -5.16 -8.15 48.65
CA SER A 299 -4.49 -7.29 49.64
C SER A 299 -4.20 -5.91 49.01
N GLN A 300 -4.78 -4.90 49.66
CA GLN A 300 -4.49 -3.49 49.45
C GLN A 300 -3.30 -3.10 50.33
N HIS A 301 -2.29 -2.40 49.80
CA HIS A 301 -1.58 -1.38 50.58
C HIS A 301 -0.86 -0.32 49.72
N ARG A 302 -1.35 0.91 49.92
CA ARG A 302 -0.76 2.27 49.87
C ARG A 302 0.61 2.55 49.20
N ARG A 303 0.56 3.60 48.34
CA ARG A 303 1.57 4.50 47.73
C ARG A 303 2.62 5.09 48.74
N PRO A 304 3.79 5.59 48.27
CA PRO A 304 3.92 6.98 47.77
C PRO A 304 4.82 7.11 46.51
N THR A 305 4.35 7.72 45.41
CA THR A 305 4.76 9.04 44.86
C THR A 305 6.27 9.27 44.79
N ASN A 306 6.82 9.18 43.57
CA ASN A 306 7.91 10.04 43.08
C ASN A 306 7.76 10.18 41.56
N SER A 307 7.42 11.39 41.11
CA SER A 307 7.45 11.81 39.71
C SER A 307 8.82 12.41 39.39
N PRO A 308 9.34 12.18 38.17
CA PRO A 308 10.13 13.20 37.49
C PRO A 308 9.50 13.57 36.14
N LEU A 309 9.06 14.83 36.07
CA LEU A 309 9.25 15.79 34.99
C LEU A 309 9.02 15.32 33.54
N ASN A 310 7.83 15.64 33.04
CA ASN A 310 7.49 15.74 31.62
C ASN A 310 8.45 16.71 30.89
N ALA A 311 9.12 16.20 29.86
CA ALA A 311 9.52 16.98 28.69
C ALA A 311 8.71 16.45 27.51
N SER A 312 7.50 16.97 27.33
CA SER A 312 6.59 16.60 26.23
C SER A 312 6.29 17.81 25.37
N VAL A 313 7.21 18.16 24.47
CA VAL A 313 6.98 18.97 23.25
C VAL A 313 8.09 18.53 22.28
N SER A 314 7.96 17.45 21.50
CA SER A 314 7.27 17.45 20.19
C SER A 314 7.01 16.04 19.62
N GLU A 315 6.98 14.98 20.43
CA GLU A 315 6.83 13.58 19.94
C GLU A 315 5.36 13.10 19.85
N ARG A 316 4.41 13.97 19.49
CA ARG A 316 2.98 13.58 19.39
C ARG A 316 2.40 13.57 17.97
N GLN A 317 3.24 13.37 16.96
CA GLN A 317 2.77 13.20 15.58
C GLN A 317 3.36 11.99 14.81
N GLU A 318 4.12 11.09 15.45
CA GLU A 318 4.74 9.93 14.77
C GLU A 318 4.19 8.56 15.20
N SER A 319 3.15 8.52 16.04
CA SER A 319 2.56 7.25 16.49
C SER A 319 1.36 6.81 15.64
N GLN A 320 1.56 6.66 14.34
CA GLN A 320 0.83 5.69 13.53
C GLN A 320 1.86 4.94 12.69
N VAL A 321 2.03 3.64 12.96
CA VAL A 321 2.88 2.78 12.14
C VAL A 321 2.19 2.62 10.79
N THR A 322 2.39 3.62 9.93
CA THR A 322 1.97 3.56 8.53
C THR A 322 2.78 2.45 7.87
N SER A 323 2.13 1.50 7.23
CA SER A 323 2.84 0.51 6.44
C SER A 323 3.35 1.18 5.15
N PRO A 324 4.60 0.92 4.71
CA PRO A 324 5.09 1.39 3.42
C PRO A 324 4.35 0.75 2.23
N SER A 325 3.52 -0.28 2.49
CA SER A 325 2.75 -0.99 1.48
C SER A 325 1.66 -0.17 0.81
N ILE A 326 1.65 -0.23 -0.52
CA ILE A 326 0.70 0.48 -1.39
C ILE A 326 -0.43 -0.46 -1.78
N SER A 327 -1.66 -0.09 -1.43
CA SER A 327 -2.85 -0.82 -1.86
C SER A 327 -3.21 -0.56 -3.33
N PRO A 328 -3.96 -1.48 -3.99
CA PRO A 328 -4.53 -1.23 -5.32
C PRO A 328 -5.34 0.08 -5.42
N ASP A 329 -6.01 0.47 -4.34
CA ASP A 329 -6.88 1.64 -4.30
C ASP A 329 -6.07 2.94 -4.22
N GLU A 330 -4.96 2.92 -3.48
CA GLU A 330 -3.96 3.98 -3.47
C GLU A 330 -3.26 4.10 -4.83
N MET A 331 -2.93 2.98 -5.48
CA MET A 331 -2.39 3.00 -6.83
C MET A 331 -3.34 3.67 -7.83
N TYR A 332 -4.64 3.40 -7.74
CA TYR A 332 -5.63 4.08 -8.58
C TYR A 332 -5.69 5.58 -8.28
N SER A 333 -5.94 5.94 -7.02
CA SER A 333 -6.21 7.32 -6.62
C SER A 333 -5.01 8.25 -6.69
N LEU A 334 -3.80 7.74 -6.45
CA LEU A 334 -2.57 8.55 -6.34
C LEU A 334 -1.63 8.39 -7.54
N VAL A 335 -1.88 7.42 -8.43
CA VAL A 335 -1.07 7.23 -9.64
C VAL A 335 -1.93 7.25 -10.89
N PHE A 336 -2.88 6.33 -11.04
CA PHE A 336 -3.59 6.20 -12.32
C PHE A 336 -4.55 7.36 -12.64
N ALA A 337 -5.30 7.86 -11.66
CA ALA A 337 -6.19 9.01 -11.89
C ALA A 337 -5.39 10.30 -12.22
N PRO A 338 -4.33 10.68 -11.48
CA PRO A 338 -3.48 11.80 -11.87
C PRO A 338 -2.81 11.62 -13.24
N VAL A 339 -2.30 10.41 -13.53
CA VAL A 339 -1.69 10.10 -14.83
C VAL A 339 -2.70 10.26 -15.98
N GLU A 340 -3.95 9.85 -15.79
CA GLU A 340 -4.99 10.03 -16.81
C GLU A 340 -5.19 11.52 -17.15
N GLU A 341 -5.23 12.38 -16.13
CA GLU A 341 -5.41 13.82 -16.30
C GLU A 341 -4.19 14.50 -16.93
N GLU A 342 -2.98 14.04 -16.60
CA GLU A 342 -1.72 14.63 -17.06
C GLU A 342 -1.26 14.10 -18.44
N MET A 343 -1.63 12.87 -18.79
CA MET A 343 -1.23 12.27 -20.06
C MET A 343 -2.01 12.86 -21.24
N VAL A 344 -1.28 13.47 -22.17
CA VAL A 344 -1.84 13.96 -23.44
C VAL A 344 -1.57 12.97 -24.58
N GLY A 345 -2.57 12.71 -25.41
CA GLY A 345 -2.46 11.94 -26.66
C GLY A 345 -2.97 10.50 -26.57
N ASP A 346 -2.44 9.63 -27.44
CA ASP A 346 -2.87 8.23 -27.55
C ASP A 346 -2.70 7.48 -26.22
N SER A 347 -3.80 6.91 -25.74
CA SER A 347 -3.86 6.17 -24.47
C SER A 347 -3.42 4.71 -24.60
N SER A 348 -2.95 4.26 -25.77
CA SER A 348 -2.52 2.86 -25.99
C SER A 348 -1.50 2.35 -24.99
N TYR A 349 -0.50 3.19 -24.69
CA TYR A 349 0.50 2.94 -23.67
C TYR A 349 -0.11 2.77 -22.28
N PHE A 350 -1.03 3.67 -21.90
CA PHE A 350 -1.61 3.65 -20.56
C PHE A 350 -2.59 2.47 -20.37
N VAL A 351 -3.36 2.13 -21.41
CA VAL A 351 -4.18 0.91 -21.44
C VAL A 351 -3.31 -0.33 -21.22
N ALA A 352 -2.15 -0.42 -21.87
CA ALA A 352 -1.23 -1.54 -21.68
C ALA A 352 -0.74 -1.64 -20.23
N ILE A 353 -0.42 -0.52 -19.58
CA ILE A 353 -0.04 -0.49 -18.16
C ILE A 353 -1.19 -0.96 -17.26
N ILE A 354 -2.42 -0.50 -17.50
CA ILE A 354 -3.59 -0.91 -16.72
C ILE A 354 -3.83 -2.42 -16.87
N VAL A 355 -3.70 -2.97 -18.08
CA VAL A 355 -3.83 -4.41 -18.32
C VAL A 355 -2.75 -5.20 -17.57
N GLU A 356 -1.51 -4.74 -17.59
CA GLU A 356 -0.41 -5.35 -16.83
C GLU A 356 -0.64 -5.27 -15.31
N PHE A 357 -1.17 -4.16 -14.82
CA PHE A 357 -1.60 -4.02 -13.43
C PHE A 357 -2.70 -5.04 -13.06
N LEU A 358 -3.74 -5.16 -13.89
CA LEU A 358 -4.83 -6.11 -13.68
C LEU A 358 -4.33 -7.56 -13.70
N ARG A 359 -3.40 -7.88 -14.59
CA ARG A 359 -2.72 -9.19 -14.67
C ARG A 359 -1.97 -9.47 -13.37
N SER A 360 -1.17 -8.51 -12.91
CA SER A 360 -0.41 -8.63 -11.66
C SER A 360 -1.33 -8.80 -10.44
N ALA A 361 -2.38 -7.98 -10.30
CA ALA A 361 -3.35 -8.10 -9.21
C ALA A 361 -4.07 -9.46 -9.22
N SER A 362 -4.41 -9.96 -10.41
CA SER A 362 -5.03 -11.28 -10.59
C SER A 362 -4.11 -12.43 -10.20
N SER A 363 -2.81 -12.34 -10.54
CA SER A 363 -1.80 -13.35 -10.16
C SER A 363 -1.71 -13.54 -8.64
N VAL A 364 -1.96 -12.47 -7.88
CA VAL A 364 -1.91 -12.46 -6.41
C VAL A 364 -3.30 -12.67 -5.78
N LYS A 365 -4.32 -12.96 -6.61
CA LYS A 365 -5.73 -13.19 -6.21
C LYS A 365 -6.31 -12.01 -5.42
N LYS A 366 -5.93 -10.78 -5.77
CA LYS A 366 -6.47 -9.56 -5.14
C LYS A 366 -7.59 -8.99 -5.98
N LYS A 367 -8.71 -8.69 -5.32
CA LYS A 367 -9.84 -8.03 -5.95
C LYS A 367 -9.46 -6.56 -6.18
N VAL A 368 -9.63 -6.12 -7.41
CA VAL A 368 -9.42 -4.73 -7.83
C VAL A 368 -10.75 -4.00 -7.75
N GLN A 369 -10.73 -2.73 -7.35
CA GLN A 369 -11.94 -1.90 -7.31
C GLN A 369 -12.48 -1.62 -8.71
N PRO A 370 -13.80 -1.40 -8.85
CA PRO A 370 -14.41 -1.17 -10.15
C PRO A 370 -13.84 0.03 -10.93
N ASN A 371 -13.34 1.04 -10.24
CA ASN A 371 -12.85 2.28 -10.86
C ASN A 371 -11.70 2.06 -11.86
N ILE A 372 -10.84 1.06 -11.63
CA ILE A 372 -9.75 0.73 -12.57
C ILE A 372 -10.31 0.10 -13.85
N TYR A 373 -11.37 -0.70 -13.74
CA TYR A 373 -12.05 -1.25 -14.91
C TYR A 373 -12.79 -0.15 -15.69
N VAL A 374 -13.44 0.76 -14.97
CA VAL A 374 -14.11 1.94 -15.56
C VAL A 374 -13.12 2.78 -16.35
N LEU A 375 -11.95 3.08 -15.77
CA LEU A 375 -10.86 3.79 -16.43
C LEU A 375 -10.42 3.10 -17.73
N ALA A 376 -10.18 1.78 -17.69
CA ALA A 376 -9.79 1.03 -18.89
C ALA A 376 -10.83 1.14 -20.02
N ILE A 377 -12.12 1.11 -19.67
CA ILE A 377 -13.23 1.24 -20.64
C ILE A 377 -13.26 2.64 -21.22
N GLN A 378 -13.12 3.67 -20.38
CA GLN A 378 -13.08 5.07 -20.82
C GLN A 378 -11.94 5.30 -21.80
N LEU A 379 -10.71 4.89 -21.46
CA LEU A 379 -9.54 5.05 -22.33
C LEU A 379 -9.69 4.31 -23.67
N LEU A 380 -10.22 3.08 -23.66
CA LEU A 380 -10.46 2.33 -24.91
C LEU A 380 -11.56 2.98 -25.76
N ALA A 381 -12.65 3.44 -25.15
CA ALA A 381 -13.77 4.04 -25.85
C ALA A 381 -13.44 5.43 -26.41
N CYS A 382 -12.69 6.25 -25.67
CA CYS A 382 -12.25 7.58 -26.12
C CYS A 382 -11.32 7.51 -27.35
N ASN A 383 -10.59 6.40 -27.52
CA ASN A 383 -9.74 6.16 -28.69
C ASN A 383 -10.42 5.25 -29.74
N GLU A 384 -11.74 5.06 -29.67
CA GLU A 384 -12.55 4.23 -30.60
C GLU A 384 -12.06 2.77 -30.75
N ARG A 385 -11.31 2.23 -29.78
CA ARG A 385 -10.77 0.86 -29.76
C ARG A 385 -11.81 -0.17 -29.30
N TYR A 386 -12.99 -0.13 -29.90
CA TYR A 386 -14.16 -0.93 -29.48
C TYR A 386 -13.99 -2.44 -29.69
N ALA A 387 -13.20 -2.86 -30.69
CA ALA A 387 -12.91 -4.28 -30.93
C ALA A 387 -12.11 -4.90 -29.77
N GLU A 388 -11.12 -4.18 -29.27
CA GLU A 388 -10.31 -4.59 -28.13
C GLU A 388 -11.09 -4.57 -26.82
N LEU A 389 -11.91 -3.53 -26.61
CA LEU A 389 -12.85 -3.47 -25.50
C LEU A 389 -13.75 -4.70 -25.47
N SER A 390 -14.31 -5.09 -26.63
CA SER A 390 -15.14 -6.28 -26.76
C SER A 390 -14.37 -7.55 -26.38
N LEU A 391 -13.11 -7.66 -26.81
CA LEU A 391 -12.24 -8.79 -26.49
C LEU A 391 -11.93 -8.88 -24.98
N PHE A 392 -11.69 -7.74 -24.33
CA PHE A 392 -11.41 -7.70 -22.88
C PHE A 392 -12.60 -8.16 -22.04
N ILE A 393 -13.83 -7.85 -22.48
CA ILE A 393 -15.06 -8.31 -21.83
C ILE A 393 -15.26 -9.82 -22.05
N ILE A 394 -15.13 -10.30 -23.29
CA ILE A 394 -15.29 -11.72 -23.63
C ILE A 394 -14.28 -12.58 -22.87
N ASN A 395 -13.03 -12.14 -22.79
CA ASN A 395 -11.96 -12.85 -22.10
C ASN A 395 -11.92 -12.60 -20.58
N LYS A 396 -12.89 -11.86 -20.03
CA LYS A 396 -13.00 -11.54 -18.60
C LYS A 396 -11.76 -10.84 -18.01
N VAL A 397 -11.01 -10.12 -18.84
CA VAL A 397 -9.99 -9.16 -18.37
C VAL A 397 -10.68 -8.05 -17.58
N LEU A 398 -11.83 -7.62 -18.09
CA LEU A 398 -12.77 -6.72 -17.41
C LEU A 398 -13.95 -7.57 -16.90
N PRO A 399 -13.96 -7.96 -15.62
CA PRO A 399 -14.97 -8.86 -15.08
C PRO A 399 -16.35 -8.17 -14.99
N PRO A 400 -17.45 -8.94 -15.07
CA PRO A 400 -18.78 -8.38 -15.01
C PRO A 400 -19.05 -7.77 -13.63
N SER A 401 -19.41 -6.49 -13.61
CA SER A 401 -19.83 -5.74 -12.44
C SER A 401 -20.86 -4.69 -12.84
N LYS A 402 -21.61 -4.15 -11.86
CA LYS A 402 -22.62 -3.11 -12.14
C LYS A 402 -21.94 -1.89 -12.79
N GLU A 403 -20.81 -1.47 -12.25
CA GLU A 403 -20.07 -0.29 -12.67
C GLU A 403 -19.53 -0.47 -14.09
N VAL A 404 -18.95 -1.64 -14.41
CA VAL A 404 -18.52 -1.96 -15.79
C VAL A 404 -19.69 -1.95 -16.76
N ALA A 405 -20.83 -2.56 -16.40
CA ALA A 405 -22.00 -2.59 -17.26
C ALA A 405 -22.52 -1.17 -17.56
N MET A 406 -22.64 -0.33 -16.53
CA MET A 406 -23.07 1.07 -16.67
C MET A 406 -22.07 1.87 -17.52
N GLN A 407 -20.77 1.69 -17.30
CA GLN A 407 -19.75 2.39 -18.09
C GLN A 407 -19.78 1.99 -19.57
N LEU A 408 -20.00 0.70 -19.89
CA LEU A 408 -20.16 0.25 -21.29
C LEU A 408 -21.38 0.89 -21.97
N LEU A 409 -22.48 1.07 -21.25
CA LEU A 409 -23.67 1.72 -21.77
C LEU A 409 -23.43 3.20 -22.05
N GLU A 410 -22.69 3.87 -21.17
CA GLU A 410 -22.33 5.28 -21.32
C GLU A 410 -21.32 5.51 -22.44
N SER A 411 -20.21 4.78 -22.45
CA SER A 411 -19.18 4.84 -23.47
C SER A 411 -19.66 4.31 -24.84
N GLY A 412 -20.68 3.47 -24.85
CA GLY A 412 -21.27 2.87 -26.05
C GLY A 412 -22.39 3.68 -26.72
N ARG A 413 -22.64 4.95 -26.35
CA ARG A 413 -23.72 5.76 -26.95
C ARG A 413 -23.66 5.82 -28.48
N GLN A 414 -22.46 5.87 -29.05
CA GLN A 414 -22.23 5.89 -30.51
C GLN A 414 -21.93 4.51 -31.10
N ASN A 415 -21.77 3.48 -30.27
CA ASN A 415 -21.41 2.13 -30.70
C ASN A 415 -22.41 1.09 -30.17
N SER A 416 -23.28 0.63 -31.07
CA SER A 416 -24.35 -0.33 -30.73
C SER A 416 -23.84 -1.67 -30.23
N GLN A 417 -22.66 -2.14 -30.66
CA GLN A 417 -22.08 -3.40 -30.22
C GLN A 417 -21.65 -3.33 -28.76
N VAL A 418 -20.94 -2.26 -28.38
CA VAL A 418 -20.47 -2.02 -27.00
C VAL A 418 -21.66 -1.81 -26.06
N ARG A 419 -22.67 -1.05 -26.52
CA ARG A 419 -23.91 -0.85 -25.77
C ARG A 419 -24.64 -2.17 -25.51
N LYS A 420 -24.69 -3.06 -26.51
CA LYS A 420 -25.25 -4.40 -26.35
C LYS A 420 -24.49 -5.22 -25.30
N LEU A 421 -23.15 -5.14 -25.26
CA LEU A 421 -22.36 -5.81 -24.21
C LEU A 421 -22.75 -5.33 -22.81
N GLY A 422 -22.96 -4.02 -22.63
CA GLY A 422 -23.44 -3.46 -21.35
C GLY A 422 -24.81 -4.00 -20.95
N LEU A 423 -25.77 -4.03 -21.88
CA LEU A 423 -27.11 -4.60 -21.67
C LEU A 423 -27.05 -6.10 -21.35
N ASP A 424 -26.24 -6.86 -22.08
CA ASP A 424 -26.03 -8.29 -21.86
C ASP A 424 -25.43 -8.56 -20.47
N MET A 425 -24.50 -7.71 -20.03
CA MET A 425 -23.89 -7.78 -18.71
C MET A 425 -24.89 -7.50 -17.58
N LEU A 426 -25.79 -6.51 -17.74
CA LEU A 426 -26.86 -6.27 -16.76
C LEU A 426 -27.78 -7.48 -16.61
N ARG A 427 -28.10 -8.15 -17.72
CA ARG A 427 -28.90 -9.40 -17.70
C ARG A 427 -28.15 -10.52 -17.00
N GLN A 428 -26.86 -10.69 -17.30
CA GLN A 428 -26.01 -11.69 -16.66
C GLN A 428 -25.93 -11.49 -15.13
N LEU A 429 -25.85 -10.24 -14.68
CA LEU A 429 -25.79 -9.88 -13.26
C LEU A 429 -27.16 -9.86 -12.57
N SER A 430 -28.25 -10.17 -13.29
CA SER A 430 -29.64 -10.09 -12.80
C SER A 430 -30.03 -8.69 -12.29
N LEU A 431 -29.40 -7.64 -12.83
CA LEU A 431 -29.70 -6.23 -12.55
C LEU A 431 -30.91 -5.78 -13.39
N HIS A 432 -32.05 -6.43 -13.16
CA HIS A 432 -33.25 -6.27 -13.99
C HIS A 432 -33.85 -4.87 -13.94
N HIS A 433 -33.74 -4.17 -12.80
CA HIS A 433 -34.20 -2.80 -12.68
C HIS A 433 -33.38 -1.84 -13.56
N ASP A 434 -32.05 -1.89 -13.44
CA ASP A 434 -31.14 -1.06 -14.23
C ASP A 434 -31.30 -1.36 -15.74
N TYR A 435 -31.49 -2.63 -16.11
CA TYR A 435 -31.74 -3.03 -17.50
C TYR A 435 -33.02 -2.41 -18.08
N VAL A 436 -34.12 -2.45 -17.32
CA VAL A 436 -35.40 -1.84 -17.74
C VAL A 436 -35.26 -0.33 -17.87
N LEU A 437 -34.58 0.33 -16.92
CA LEU A 437 -34.33 1.77 -17.01
C LEU A 437 -33.54 2.13 -18.28
N GLN A 438 -32.54 1.32 -18.64
CA GLN A 438 -31.76 1.59 -19.85
C GLN A 438 -32.58 1.42 -21.14
N LEU A 439 -33.44 0.41 -21.23
CA LEU A 439 -34.33 0.23 -22.37
C LEU A 439 -35.32 1.40 -22.53
N VAL A 440 -35.79 1.94 -21.41
CA VAL A 440 -36.67 3.12 -21.41
C VAL A 440 -35.92 4.35 -21.93
N GLN A 441 -34.67 4.57 -21.50
CA GLN A 441 -33.84 5.66 -22.00
C GLN A 441 -33.57 5.55 -23.51
N ASP A 442 -33.49 4.33 -24.04
CA ASP A 442 -33.33 4.08 -25.47
C ASP A 442 -34.64 4.13 -26.28
N GLY A 443 -35.77 4.36 -25.61
CA GLY A 443 -37.09 4.43 -26.25
C GLY A 443 -37.75 3.07 -26.53
N TYR A 444 -37.19 1.96 -26.04
CA TYR A 444 -37.74 0.60 -26.22
C TYR A 444 -38.80 0.26 -25.15
N TYR A 445 -39.82 1.11 -25.00
CA TYR A 445 -40.82 1.02 -23.92
C TYR A 445 -41.58 -0.31 -23.89
N LEU A 446 -42.00 -0.84 -25.04
CA LEU A 446 -42.74 -2.12 -25.10
C LEU A 446 -41.86 -3.31 -24.70
N GLU A 447 -40.60 -3.32 -25.11
CA GLU A 447 -39.66 -4.36 -24.69
C GLU A 447 -39.39 -4.28 -23.19
N ALA A 448 -39.21 -3.06 -22.67
CA ALA A 448 -39.05 -2.78 -21.25
C ALA A 448 -40.22 -3.32 -20.41
N LEU A 449 -41.48 -3.08 -20.82
CA LEU A 449 -42.67 -3.61 -20.12
C LEU A 449 -42.75 -5.13 -20.18
N ARG A 450 -42.46 -5.73 -21.35
CA ARG A 450 -42.44 -7.20 -21.52
C ARG A 450 -41.39 -7.83 -20.61
N TYR A 451 -40.20 -7.22 -20.52
CA TYR A 451 -39.11 -7.69 -19.68
C TYR A 451 -39.46 -7.53 -18.19
N ALA A 452 -39.96 -6.36 -17.79
CA ALA A 452 -40.40 -6.07 -16.42
C ALA A 452 -41.42 -7.10 -15.95
N ARG A 453 -42.43 -7.42 -16.78
CA ARG A 453 -43.42 -8.46 -16.49
C ARG A 453 -42.79 -9.84 -16.28
N LYS A 454 -41.88 -10.24 -17.18
CA LYS A 454 -41.22 -11.55 -17.13
C LYS A 454 -40.38 -11.72 -15.85
N HIS A 455 -39.67 -10.68 -15.44
CA HIS A 455 -38.75 -10.70 -14.29
C HIS A 455 -39.35 -10.07 -13.02
N LYS A 456 -40.65 -9.75 -13.02
CA LYS A 456 -41.41 -9.17 -11.88
C LYS A 456 -40.77 -7.90 -11.29
N VAL A 457 -40.29 -7.00 -12.15
CA VAL A 457 -39.65 -5.75 -11.73
C VAL A 457 -40.70 -4.67 -11.46
N VAL A 458 -41.06 -4.47 -10.19
CA VAL A 458 -42.11 -3.50 -9.78
C VAL A 458 -41.59 -2.08 -9.50
N THR A 459 -40.29 -1.87 -9.48
CA THR A 459 -39.64 -0.58 -9.12
C THR A 459 -39.61 0.44 -10.27
N VAL A 460 -40.30 0.15 -11.37
CA VAL A 460 -40.26 0.95 -12.60
C VAL A 460 -41.19 2.15 -12.46
N ARG A 461 -40.71 3.36 -12.76
CA ARG A 461 -41.53 4.59 -12.72
C ARG A 461 -42.56 4.59 -13.86
N ALA A 462 -43.83 4.49 -13.50
CA ALA A 462 -44.95 4.47 -14.45
C ALA A 462 -45.05 5.74 -15.32
N SER A 463 -44.76 6.91 -14.75
CA SER A 463 -44.81 8.20 -15.45
C SER A 463 -44.00 8.20 -16.75
N LEU A 464 -42.80 7.63 -16.76
CA LEU A 464 -41.94 7.59 -17.96
C LEU A 464 -42.58 6.83 -19.14
N PHE A 465 -43.35 5.78 -18.84
CA PHE A 465 -44.03 4.99 -19.87
C PHE A 465 -45.32 5.65 -20.34
N LEU A 466 -46.01 6.34 -19.42
CA LEU A 466 -47.25 7.07 -19.72
C LEU A 466 -46.96 8.33 -20.54
N GLU A 467 -45.90 9.07 -20.22
CA GLU A 467 -45.40 10.20 -21.01
C GLU A 467 -45.04 9.77 -22.43
N ALA A 468 -44.34 8.64 -22.56
CA ALA A 468 -43.97 8.10 -23.86
C ALA A 468 -45.18 7.65 -24.70
N ALA A 469 -46.15 7.00 -24.06
CA ALA A 469 -47.40 6.60 -24.72
C ALA A 469 -48.29 7.79 -25.09
N LEU A 470 -48.26 8.86 -24.30
CA LEU A 470 -48.91 10.13 -24.64
C LEU A 470 -48.24 10.77 -25.86
N ALA A 471 -46.90 10.82 -25.89
CA ALA A 471 -46.14 11.42 -26.99
C ALA A 471 -46.36 10.71 -28.34
N SER A 472 -46.71 9.42 -28.34
CA SER A 472 -47.06 8.68 -29.57
C SER A 472 -48.47 8.98 -30.10
N ASN A 473 -49.28 9.75 -29.36
CA ASN A 473 -50.66 10.12 -29.71
C ASN A 473 -51.59 8.92 -30.02
N ASP A 474 -51.31 7.77 -29.41
CA ASP A 474 -52.07 6.53 -29.58
C ASP A 474 -52.86 6.24 -28.30
N SER A 475 -54.18 6.47 -28.35
CA SER A 475 -55.07 6.28 -27.20
C SER A 475 -55.15 4.81 -26.76
N GLN A 476 -54.97 3.86 -27.68
CA GLN A 476 -54.98 2.43 -27.36
C GLN A 476 -53.71 2.02 -26.63
N LEU A 477 -52.56 2.55 -27.05
CA LEU A 477 -51.29 2.32 -26.37
C LEU A 477 -51.31 2.91 -24.95
N LEU A 478 -51.81 4.14 -24.78
CA LEU A 478 -51.94 4.78 -23.46
C LEU A 478 -52.86 3.98 -22.53
N ALA A 479 -54.01 3.52 -23.03
CA ALA A 479 -54.92 2.66 -22.26
C ALA A 479 -54.27 1.33 -21.85
N ALA A 480 -53.50 0.71 -22.75
CA ALA A 480 -52.81 -0.54 -22.48
C ALA A 480 -51.71 -0.39 -21.41
N VAL A 481 -50.94 0.71 -21.45
CA VAL A 481 -49.92 1.04 -20.45
C VAL A 481 -50.55 1.33 -19.09
N LEU A 482 -51.64 2.10 -19.04
CA LEU A 482 -52.40 2.36 -17.79
C LEU A 482 -52.92 1.07 -17.14
N ARG A 483 -53.50 0.18 -17.95
CA ARG A 483 -53.97 -1.12 -17.47
C ARG A 483 -52.81 -1.98 -16.96
N PHE A 484 -51.68 -2.00 -17.69
CA PHE A 484 -50.49 -2.72 -17.26
C PHE A 484 -50.03 -2.30 -15.88
N PHE A 485 -49.86 -1.00 -15.62
CA PHE A 485 -49.40 -0.53 -14.30
C PHE A 485 -50.44 -0.74 -13.20
N SER A 486 -51.72 -0.65 -13.52
CA SER A 486 -52.82 -0.95 -12.56
C SER A 486 -52.81 -2.40 -12.10
N ASP A 487 -52.53 -3.34 -13.02
CA ASP A 487 -52.48 -4.77 -12.72
C ASP A 487 -51.14 -5.20 -12.11
N PHE A 488 -50.04 -4.57 -12.53
CA PHE A 488 -48.68 -5.03 -12.24
C PHE A 488 -48.01 -4.31 -11.06
N THR A 489 -48.39 -3.06 -10.77
CA THR A 489 -47.76 -2.24 -9.73
C THR A 489 -48.73 -2.00 -8.57
N PRO A 490 -48.47 -2.57 -7.37
CA PRO A 490 -49.35 -2.41 -6.22
C PRO A 490 -49.51 -0.93 -5.83
N GLY A 491 -50.74 -0.47 -5.68
CA GLY A 491 -51.04 0.92 -5.27
C GLY A 491 -50.91 1.96 -6.39
N PHE A 492 -50.66 1.56 -7.64
CA PHE A 492 -50.62 2.52 -8.76
C PHE A 492 -51.95 3.26 -8.95
N THR A 493 -53.09 2.59 -8.71
CA THR A 493 -54.44 3.16 -8.87
C THR A 493 -54.74 4.33 -7.93
N THR A 494 -53.97 4.52 -6.86
CA THR A 494 -54.10 5.63 -5.91
C THR A 494 -53.10 6.76 -6.15
N THR A 495 -52.29 6.67 -7.20
CA THR A 495 -51.27 7.69 -7.52
C THR A 495 -51.86 8.84 -8.34
N SER A 496 -51.31 10.04 -8.17
CA SER A 496 -51.65 11.23 -8.98
C SER A 496 -51.49 10.98 -10.47
N ASP A 497 -50.46 10.21 -10.85
CA ASP A 497 -50.17 9.87 -12.25
C ASP A 497 -51.33 9.09 -12.86
N CYS A 498 -51.84 8.08 -12.16
CA CYS A 498 -52.99 7.30 -12.63
C CYS A 498 -54.22 8.19 -12.87
N HIS A 499 -54.54 9.10 -11.94
CA HIS A 499 -55.68 10.02 -12.12
C HIS A 499 -55.47 10.98 -13.30
N THR A 500 -54.27 11.55 -13.43
CA THR A 500 -53.93 12.53 -14.46
C THR A 500 -54.00 11.91 -15.86
N TYR A 501 -53.37 10.76 -16.06
CA TYR A 501 -53.35 10.11 -17.39
C TYR A 501 -54.70 9.47 -17.76
N ASN A 502 -55.52 9.05 -16.80
CA ASN A 502 -56.90 8.63 -17.08
C ASN A 502 -57.78 9.81 -17.55
N GLN A 503 -57.60 11.00 -16.98
CA GLN A 503 -58.31 12.20 -17.45
C GLN A 503 -57.90 12.54 -18.89
N ILE A 504 -56.60 12.54 -19.19
CA ILE A 504 -56.08 12.82 -20.53
C ILE A 504 -56.56 11.77 -21.56
N LEU A 505 -56.58 10.48 -21.19
CA LEU A 505 -57.12 9.43 -22.06
C LEU A 505 -58.60 9.66 -22.39
N ASN A 506 -59.41 10.11 -21.43
CA ASN A 506 -60.82 10.44 -21.67
C ASN A 506 -60.95 11.62 -22.63
N GLU A 507 -60.15 12.67 -22.47
CA GLU A 507 -60.12 13.83 -23.37
C GLU A 507 -59.75 13.42 -24.81
N MET A 508 -58.72 12.58 -24.99
CA MET A 508 -58.31 12.04 -26.29
C MET A 508 -59.43 11.24 -26.97
N ASN A 509 -60.13 10.39 -26.21
CA ASN A 509 -61.23 9.59 -26.76
C ASN A 509 -62.46 10.43 -27.10
N SER A 510 -62.74 11.51 -26.36
CA SER A 510 -63.81 12.46 -26.71
C SER A 510 -63.49 13.34 -27.92
N ALA A 511 -62.22 13.65 -28.17
CA ALA A 511 -61.79 14.43 -29.34
C ALA A 511 -61.81 13.63 -30.66
N VAL A 512 -61.70 12.30 -30.59
CA VAL A 512 -61.79 11.39 -31.76
C VAL A 512 -63.25 11.02 -32.10
N ALA A 513 -64.18 11.23 -31.18
CA ALA A 513 -65.60 10.93 -31.33
C ALA A 513 -66.44 12.06 -31.95
N VAL A 514 -65.82 13.19 -32.28
CA VAL A 514 -66.38 14.35 -33.02
C VAL A 514 -65.75 14.39 -34.40
#